data_AF-A0A4Y2FRI2-F1
#
_entry.id   AF-A0A4Y2FRI2-F1
#
_cell.length_a   1.000
_cell.length_b   1.000
_cell.length_c   1.000
_cell.angle_alpha   90.00
_cell.angle_beta   90.00
_cell.angle_gamma   90.00
#
_symmetry.space_group_name_H-M   'P 1'
#
loop_
_entity.id
_entity.type
_entity.pdbx_description
1 polymer ?
#
loop_
_entity_poly.entity_id
_entity_poly.type
_entity_poly.pdbx_seq_one_letter_code
_entity_poly.pdbx_strand_id
1 'polypeptide(L)'
;MVEDVYEHENHTIELTQLGTSEENIDFNFSPSTLETKNLARKEIISEWPRRWDSNERERWTNVFFDNVKEDRLQGGFYRNQIFSGHGMFSTHQAKLFGKSSFCFCGLAYGTIDHVLRECLLWWHLRKSWSADWAKRELKDLMLNSNFRSLLDYVNII
;
A
#
# COMPACT_ATOMS: atom_id res chain seq x y z
N MET A 1 -26.15 -58.10 23.94
CA MET A 1 -27.06 -57.09 24.56
C MET A 1 -26.68 -56.72 25.98
N VAL A 2 -26.39 -57.64 26.90
CA VAL A 2 -25.91 -57.27 28.27
C VAL A 2 -24.38 -57.14 28.32
N GLU A 3 -23.64 -57.98 27.57
CA GLU A 3 -22.17 -57.92 27.48
C GLU A 3 -21.66 -56.63 26.80
N ASP A 4 -22.30 -56.19 25.71
CA ASP A 4 -21.91 -54.96 24.98
C ASP A 4 -22.01 -53.68 25.84
N VAL A 5 -22.97 -53.64 26.76
CA VAL A 5 -23.16 -52.51 27.70
C VAL A 5 -22.05 -52.52 28.76
N TYR A 6 -21.67 -53.71 29.23
CA TYR A 6 -20.64 -53.90 30.24
C TYR A 6 -19.25 -53.57 29.71
N GLU A 7 -18.98 -53.90 28.46
CA GLU A 7 -17.71 -53.61 27.78
C GLU A 7 -17.55 -52.11 27.49
N HIS A 8 -18.66 -51.43 27.14
CA HIS A 8 -18.69 -49.98 26.98
C HIS A 8 -18.47 -49.25 28.32
N GLU A 9 -19.08 -49.71 29.41
CA GLU A 9 -18.86 -49.13 30.75
C GLU A 9 -17.40 -49.29 31.21
N ASN A 10 -16.80 -50.47 31.03
CA ASN A 10 -15.41 -50.72 31.40
C ASN A 10 -14.42 -49.85 30.61
N HIS A 11 -14.64 -49.71 29.30
CA HIS A 11 -13.82 -48.83 28.46
C HIS A 11 -13.95 -47.36 28.88
N THR A 12 -15.14 -46.92 29.29
CA THR A 12 -15.36 -45.56 29.77
C THR A 12 -14.64 -45.30 31.10
N ILE A 13 -14.62 -46.29 32.00
CA ILE A 13 -13.90 -46.24 33.27
C ILE A 13 -12.39 -46.17 33.04
N GLU A 14 -11.86 -46.99 32.13
CA GLU A 14 -10.43 -47.04 31.81
C GLU A 14 -9.92 -45.71 31.22
N LEU A 15 -10.67 -45.13 30.28
CA LEU A 15 -10.38 -43.79 29.73
C LEU A 15 -10.42 -42.68 30.80
N THR A 16 -11.36 -42.79 31.75
CA THR A 16 -11.47 -41.82 32.85
C THR A 16 -10.27 -41.92 33.79
N GLN A 17 -9.84 -43.14 34.13
CA GLN A 17 -8.67 -43.38 34.98
C GLN A 17 -7.39 -42.86 34.32
N LEU A 18 -7.20 -43.13 33.02
CA LEU A 18 -6.09 -42.61 32.23
C LEU A 18 -6.05 -41.07 32.25
N GLY A 19 -7.18 -40.41 32.00
CA GLY A 19 -7.28 -38.95 32.03
C GLY A 19 -7.03 -38.32 33.41
N THR A 20 -7.34 -39.02 34.50
CA THR A 20 -7.05 -38.56 35.87
C THR A 20 -5.63 -38.84 36.36
N SER A 21 -4.90 -39.71 35.66
CA SER A 21 -3.52 -40.07 36.00
C SER A 21 -2.47 -39.13 35.41
N GLU A 22 -2.86 -38.25 34.49
CA GLU A 22 -1.97 -37.23 33.95
C GLU A 22 -1.85 -36.06 34.95
N GLU A 23 -0.63 -35.81 35.44
CA GLU A 23 -0.35 -34.72 36.40
C GLU A 23 -0.50 -33.32 35.79
N ASN A 24 -0.51 -33.22 34.45
CA ASN A 24 -0.68 -31.97 33.71
C ASN A 24 -1.96 -32.02 32.86
N ILE A 25 -2.88 -31.10 33.13
CA ILE A 25 -4.02 -30.83 32.26
C ILE A 25 -3.48 -30.06 31.05
N ASP A 26 -3.54 -30.64 29.86
CA ASP A 26 -3.16 -29.95 28.64
C ASP A 26 -4.20 -28.87 28.29
N PHE A 27 -3.90 -27.62 28.63
CA PHE A 27 -4.74 -26.49 28.30
C PHE A 27 -4.47 -26.05 26.87
N ASN A 28 -5.16 -26.67 25.91
CA ASN A 28 -5.15 -26.20 24.53
C ASN A 28 -6.07 -24.99 24.35
N PHE A 29 -5.58 -23.81 24.73
CA PHE A 29 -6.27 -22.56 24.41
C PHE A 29 -6.05 -22.22 22.94
N SER A 30 -7.15 -22.00 22.22
CA SER A 30 -7.07 -21.39 20.90
C SER A 30 -6.43 -20.00 21.03
N PRO A 31 -5.56 -19.59 20.08
CA PRO A 31 -4.97 -18.26 20.10
C PRO A 31 -6.05 -17.19 20.20
N SER A 32 -5.83 -16.21 21.07
CA SER A 32 -6.71 -15.07 21.15
C SER A 32 -6.73 -14.31 19.81
N THR A 33 -7.78 -13.54 19.58
CA THR A 33 -7.87 -12.65 18.42
C THR A 33 -6.68 -11.68 18.36
N LEU A 34 -6.16 -11.25 19.51
CA LEU A 34 -5.01 -10.36 19.58
C LEU A 34 -3.73 -11.06 19.13
N GLU A 35 -3.49 -12.30 19.58
CA GLU A 35 -2.33 -13.09 19.16
C GLU A 35 -2.37 -13.37 17.66
N THR A 36 -3.53 -13.74 17.14
CA THR A 36 -3.72 -13.96 15.70
C THR A 36 -3.42 -12.68 14.91
N LYS A 37 -3.92 -11.52 15.35
CA LYS A 37 -3.63 -10.22 14.71
C LYS A 37 -2.15 -9.86 14.78
N ASN A 38 -1.49 -10.13 15.90
CA ASN A 38 -0.07 -9.83 16.08
C ASN A 38 0.81 -10.73 15.20
N LEU A 39 0.48 -12.01 15.10
CA LEU A 39 1.17 -12.95 14.21
C LEU A 39 1.00 -12.53 12.74
N ALA A 40 -0.24 -12.24 12.32
CA ALA A 40 -0.50 -11.75 10.96
C ALA A 40 0.22 -10.43 10.67
N ARG A 41 0.27 -9.49 11.62
CA ARG A 41 1.01 -8.23 11.47
C ARG A 41 2.50 -8.48 11.26
N LYS A 42 3.11 -9.37 12.05
CA LYS A 42 4.54 -9.72 11.91
C LYS A 42 4.85 -10.28 10.53
N GLU A 43 4.00 -11.21 10.06
CA GLU A 43 4.14 -11.81 8.73
C GLU A 43 4.00 -10.77 7.62
N ILE A 44 2.99 -9.89 7.71
CA ILE A 44 2.79 -8.80 6.73
C ILE A 44 4.02 -7.88 6.68
N ILE A 45 4.52 -7.45 7.84
CA ILE A 45 5.68 -6.54 7.91
C ILE A 45 6.95 -7.22 7.37
N SER A 46 7.17 -8.50 7.68
CA SER A 46 8.38 -9.20 7.21
C SER A 46 8.36 -9.43 5.70
N GLU A 47 7.18 -9.65 5.13
CA GLU A 47 7.00 -9.95 3.71
C GLU A 47 6.86 -8.68 2.84
N TRP A 48 6.44 -7.56 3.42
CA TRP A 48 6.18 -6.31 2.69
C TRP A 48 7.40 -5.78 1.90
N PRO A 49 8.63 -5.68 2.46
CA PRO A 49 9.80 -5.27 1.69
C PRO A 49 10.08 -6.19 0.50
N ARG A 50 9.97 -7.51 0.70
CA ARG A 50 10.22 -8.51 -0.35
C ARG A 50 9.25 -8.34 -1.52
N ARG A 51 7.97 -8.09 -1.24
CA ARG A 51 6.95 -7.83 -2.27
C ARG A 51 7.15 -6.48 -2.94
N TRP A 52 7.56 -5.46 -2.18
CA TRP A 52 7.86 -4.13 -2.71
C TRP A 52 8.97 -4.15 -3.76
N ASP A 53 10.05 -4.88 -3.51
CA ASP A 53 11.20 -4.93 -4.41
C ASP A 53 10.99 -5.83 -5.64
N SER A 54 10.10 -6.83 -5.54
CA SER A 54 9.88 -7.83 -6.60
C SER A 54 8.74 -7.49 -7.56
N ASN A 55 7.92 -6.47 -7.27
CA ASN A 55 6.72 -6.18 -8.05
C ASN A 55 6.95 -5.14 -9.15
N GLU A 56 6.80 -5.56 -10.41
CA GLU A 56 6.94 -4.65 -11.56
C GLU A 56 5.78 -3.64 -11.70
N ARG A 57 4.60 -3.92 -11.14
CA ARG A 57 3.40 -3.07 -11.32
C ARG A 57 3.44 -1.79 -10.48
N GLU A 58 4.24 -1.77 -9.43
CA GLU A 58 4.31 -0.67 -8.44
C GLU A 58 5.56 0.22 -8.63
N ARG A 59 6.24 0.09 -9.78
CA ARG A 59 7.43 0.90 -10.10
C ARG A 59 7.19 2.41 -9.93
N TRP A 60 5.99 2.91 -10.20
CA TRP A 60 5.69 4.33 -10.02
C TRP A 60 5.82 4.80 -8.57
N THR A 61 5.22 4.11 -7.62
CA THR A 61 5.33 4.49 -6.20
C THR A 61 6.73 4.22 -5.65
N ASN A 62 7.44 3.24 -6.20
CA ASN A 62 8.84 2.97 -5.88
C ASN A 62 9.77 4.15 -6.22
N VAL A 63 9.46 4.93 -7.28
CA VAL A 63 10.20 6.18 -7.60
C VAL A 63 10.24 7.16 -6.42
N PHE A 64 9.24 7.15 -5.53
CA PHE A 64 9.17 8.09 -4.40
C PHE A 64 9.65 7.49 -3.08
N PHE A 65 9.57 6.17 -2.94
CA PHE A 65 9.84 5.47 -1.69
C PHE A 65 10.81 4.33 -1.93
N ASP A 66 12.08 4.61 -1.67
CA ASP A 66 13.15 3.62 -1.84
C ASP A 66 12.95 2.40 -0.92
N ASN A 67 12.31 2.60 0.25
CA ASN A 67 12.04 1.54 1.22
C ASN A 67 10.62 1.68 1.79
N VAL A 68 9.99 0.55 2.11
CA VAL A 68 8.75 0.51 2.88
C VAL A 68 8.99 0.94 4.32
N LYS A 69 8.06 1.69 4.89
CA LYS A 69 8.11 2.16 6.27
C LYS A 69 6.71 2.12 6.86
N GLU A 70 6.61 1.75 8.14
CA GLU A 70 5.35 1.81 8.89
C GLU A 70 4.96 3.23 9.29
N ASP A 71 5.90 4.18 9.20
CA ASP A 71 5.68 5.57 9.53
C ASP A 71 4.58 6.17 8.66
N ARG A 72 3.75 7.02 9.28
CA ARG A 72 2.72 7.74 8.56
C ARG A 72 3.37 8.63 7.51
N LEU A 73 3.06 8.38 6.24
CA LEU A 73 3.43 9.25 5.15
C LEU A 73 2.81 10.65 5.35
N GLN A 74 3.64 11.68 5.39
CA GLN A 74 3.17 13.08 5.42
C GLN A 74 2.70 13.53 4.03
N GLY A 75 1.61 12.94 3.58
CA GLY A 75 0.92 13.27 2.33
C GLY A 75 0.09 14.54 2.47
N GLY A 76 0.37 15.56 1.66
CA GLY A 76 -0.58 16.64 1.41
C GLY A 76 -1.47 16.27 0.22
N PHE A 77 -2.63 16.93 0.07
CA PHE A 77 -3.59 16.66 -1.01
C PHE A 77 -2.89 16.48 -2.37
N TYR A 78 -2.05 17.44 -2.77
CA TYR A 78 -1.38 17.40 -4.07
C TYR A 78 -0.28 16.36 -4.21
N ARG A 79 0.47 16.09 -3.12
CA ARG A 79 1.47 15.02 -3.14
C ARG A 79 0.80 13.67 -3.35
N ASN A 80 -0.36 13.47 -2.71
CA ASN A 80 -1.14 12.25 -2.86
C ASN A 80 -1.66 12.09 -4.30
N GLN A 81 -2.05 13.18 -4.97
CA GLN A 81 -2.44 13.12 -6.38
C GLN A 81 -1.28 12.65 -7.28
N ILE A 82 -0.04 13.10 -7.03
CA ILE A 82 1.12 12.65 -7.80
C ILE A 82 1.48 11.20 -7.50
N PHE A 83 1.53 10.82 -6.22
CA PHE A 83 1.86 9.43 -5.83
C PHE A 83 0.89 8.43 -6.44
N SER A 84 -0.38 8.79 -6.56
CA SER A 84 -1.42 7.94 -7.09
C SER A 84 -1.71 8.15 -8.58
N GLY A 85 -1.08 9.15 -9.21
CA GLY A 85 -1.39 9.58 -10.57
C GLY A 85 -2.83 10.07 -10.76
N HIS A 86 -3.49 10.54 -9.71
CA HIS A 86 -4.86 11.07 -9.75
C HIS A 86 -4.91 12.57 -10.07
N GLY A 87 -6.13 13.10 -10.19
CA GLY A 87 -6.35 14.52 -10.44
C GLY A 87 -6.22 14.82 -11.92
N MET A 88 -5.37 15.76 -12.29
CA MET A 88 -5.25 16.26 -13.67
C MET A 88 -4.57 15.31 -14.67
N PHE A 89 -4.02 14.18 -14.21
CA PHE A 89 -3.34 13.22 -15.08
C PHE A 89 -4.39 12.37 -15.81
N SER A 90 -4.75 12.82 -17.01
CA SER A 90 -5.84 12.26 -17.80
C SER A 90 -5.64 10.80 -18.19
N THR A 91 -4.39 10.31 -18.22
CA THR A 91 -4.10 8.87 -18.41
C THR A 91 -4.69 7.98 -17.32
N HIS A 92 -4.68 8.43 -16.07
CA HIS A 92 -5.32 7.70 -14.98
C HIS A 92 -6.86 7.81 -15.07
N GLN A 93 -7.35 9.01 -15.37
CA GLN A 93 -8.78 9.23 -15.54
C GLN A 93 -9.39 8.39 -16.68
N ALA A 94 -8.65 8.21 -17.78
CA ALA A 94 -9.06 7.37 -18.90
C ALA A 94 -9.23 5.91 -18.50
N LYS A 95 -8.29 5.38 -17.69
CA LYS A 95 -8.31 3.99 -17.22
C LYS A 95 -9.52 3.69 -16.31
N LEU A 96 -9.90 4.62 -15.45
CA LEU A 96 -10.97 4.40 -14.47
C LEU A 96 -12.35 4.90 -14.92
N PHE A 97 -12.41 5.99 -15.70
CA PHE A 97 -13.66 6.71 -15.98
C PHE A 97 -13.95 6.87 -17.48
N GLY A 98 -13.15 6.27 -18.37
CA GLY A 98 -13.37 6.35 -19.81
C GLY A 98 -13.21 7.75 -20.41
N LYS A 99 -12.54 8.67 -19.70
CA LYS A 99 -12.22 10.01 -20.21
C LYS A 99 -11.12 9.94 -21.27
N SER A 100 -10.89 11.05 -21.98
CA SER A 100 -9.75 11.18 -22.87
C SER A 100 -8.43 10.98 -22.10
N SER A 101 -7.50 10.23 -22.68
CA SER A 101 -6.14 10.05 -22.14
C SER A 101 -5.18 11.18 -22.52
N PHE A 102 -5.60 12.10 -23.39
CA PHE A 102 -4.80 13.24 -23.81
C PHE A 102 -4.73 14.30 -22.72
N CYS A 103 -3.58 14.97 -22.61
CA CYS A 103 -3.40 16.13 -21.74
C CYS A 103 -4.31 17.28 -22.21
N PHE A 104 -4.63 18.21 -21.31
CA PHE A 104 -5.38 19.42 -21.64
C PHE A 104 -4.71 20.30 -22.70
N CYS A 105 -3.40 20.17 -22.90
CA CYS A 105 -2.70 20.86 -23.99
C CYS A 105 -3.00 20.25 -25.38
N GLY A 106 -3.55 19.04 -25.44
CA GLY A 106 -3.86 18.30 -26.68
C GLY A 106 -2.66 17.70 -27.42
N LEU A 107 -1.42 17.92 -26.96
CA LEU A 107 -0.21 17.55 -27.69
C LEU A 107 0.37 16.17 -27.33
N ALA A 108 0.02 15.62 -26.17
CA ALA A 108 0.51 14.33 -25.69
C ALA A 108 -0.47 13.70 -24.71
N TYR A 109 -0.19 12.47 -24.27
CA TYR A 109 -0.92 11.84 -23.17
C TYR A 109 -0.71 12.59 -21.85
N GLY A 110 -1.76 12.72 -21.03
CA GLY A 110 -1.67 13.36 -19.71
C GLY A 110 -1.05 12.43 -18.67
N THR A 111 0.19 12.03 -18.90
CA THR A 111 1.04 11.37 -17.89
C THR A 111 1.59 12.40 -16.92
N ILE A 112 2.12 11.92 -15.80
CA ILE A 112 2.71 12.79 -14.77
C ILE A 112 3.96 13.48 -15.30
N ASP A 113 4.84 12.75 -16.00
CA ASP A 113 6.03 13.32 -16.61
C ASP A 113 5.70 14.40 -17.64
N HIS A 114 4.74 14.13 -18.53
CA HIS A 114 4.32 15.13 -19.50
C HIS A 114 3.81 16.39 -18.80
N VAL A 115 2.81 16.25 -17.92
CA VAL A 115 2.18 17.39 -17.25
C VAL A 115 3.19 18.21 -16.46
N LEU A 116 4.05 17.56 -15.67
CA LEU A 116 4.95 18.25 -14.77
C LEU A 116 6.19 18.79 -15.47
N ARG A 117 6.80 18.03 -16.39
CA ARG A 117 8.13 18.34 -16.95
C ARG A 117 8.08 18.93 -18.36
N GLU A 118 7.18 18.45 -19.21
CA GLU A 118 7.24 18.71 -20.66
C GLU A 118 6.19 19.71 -21.13
N CYS A 119 5.01 19.67 -20.50
CA CYS A 119 3.82 20.33 -21.00
C CYS A 119 4.02 21.84 -21.02
N LEU A 120 3.91 22.41 -22.22
CA LEU A 120 4.05 23.85 -22.42
C LEU A 120 2.88 24.63 -21.85
N LEU A 121 1.72 24.02 -21.59
CA LEU A 121 0.61 24.69 -20.90
C LEU A 121 1.03 25.15 -19.50
N TRP A 122 1.84 24.34 -18.82
CA TRP A 122 2.27 24.53 -17.43
C TRP A 122 3.68 25.11 -17.28
N TRP A 123 4.29 25.58 -18.38
CA TRP A 123 5.69 26.04 -18.40
C TRP A 123 5.99 27.16 -17.39
N HIS A 124 5.04 28.07 -17.22
CA HIS A 124 5.20 29.25 -16.38
C HIS A 124 5.33 28.89 -14.90
N LEU A 125 4.70 27.79 -14.47
CA LEU A 125 4.77 27.29 -13.10
C LEU A 125 6.15 26.72 -12.77
N ARG A 126 6.93 26.33 -13.78
CA ARG A 126 8.33 25.87 -13.62
C ARG A 126 9.33 27.01 -13.50
N LYS A 127 8.94 28.27 -13.75
CA LYS A 127 9.85 29.43 -13.61
C LYS A 127 10.35 29.62 -12.17
N SER A 128 9.57 29.19 -11.19
CA SER A 128 9.92 29.26 -9.77
C SER A 128 10.82 28.10 -9.32
N TRP A 129 11.08 27.12 -10.19
CA TRP A 129 11.88 25.94 -9.86
C TRP A 129 13.37 26.25 -9.99
N SER A 130 14.21 25.45 -9.34
CA SER A 130 15.66 25.59 -9.41
C SER A 130 16.17 25.36 -10.82
N ALA A 131 17.25 26.04 -11.25
CA ALA A 131 17.74 25.96 -12.63
C ALA A 131 18.11 24.53 -13.09
N ASP A 132 18.40 23.64 -12.15
CA ASP A 132 18.75 22.24 -12.37
C ASP A 132 17.55 21.27 -12.29
N TRP A 133 16.31 21.78 -12.12
CA TRP A 133 15.11 20.95 -11.90
C TRP A 133 14.93 19.84 -12.95
N ALA A 134 15.27 20.12 -14.20
CA ALA A 134 15.11 19.19 -15.31
C ALA A 134 15.99 17.94 -15.16
N LYS A 135 17.10 18.04 -14.41
CA LYS A 135 18.05 16.94 -14.15
C LYS A 135 17.72 16.16 -12.87
N ARG A 136 16.80 16.65 -12.05
CA ARG A 136 16.43 16.05 -10.76
C ARG A 136 15.39 14.96 -10.93
N GLU A 137 15.45 13.95 -10.08
CA GLU A 137 14.41 12.93 -10.00
C GLU A 137 13.09 13.57 -9.51
N LEU A 138 11.97 12.92 -9.81
CA LEU A 138 10.67 13.48 -9.46
C LEU A 138 10.49 13.57 -7.93
N LYS A 139 11.07 12.62 -7.19
CA LYS A 139 11.07 12.61 -5.73
C LYS A 139 11.77 13.84 -5.14
N ASP A 140 12.86 14.29 -5.76
CA ASP A 140 13.59 15.50 -5.33
C ASP A 140 12.78 16.77 -5.60
N LEU A 141 12.05 16.82 -6.71
CA LEU A 141 11.19 17.95 -7.05
C LEU A 141 10.04 18.11 -6.05
N MET A 142 9.47 16.99 -5.58
CA MET A 142 8.36 17.01 -4.61
C MET A 142 8.75 17.51 -3.22
N LEU A 143 10.03 17.47 -2.87
CA LEU A 143 10.56 18.00 -1.62
C LEU A 143 10.78 19.52 -1.67
N ASN A 144 10.75 20.12 -2.87
CA ASN A 144 10.94 21.56 -3.05
C ASN A 144 9.67 22.34 -2.66
N SER A 145 9.80 23.37 -1.82
CA SER A 145 8.69 24.25 -1.42
C SER A 145 8.00 24.92 -2.60
N ASN A 146 8.73 25.24 -3.67
CA ASN A 146 8.23 25.93 -4.87
C ASN A 146 7.40 25.00 -5.77
N PHE A 147 7.44 23.69 -5.53
CA PHE A 147 6.62 22.72 -6.23
C PHE A 147 5.15 22.78 -5.78
N ARG A 148 4.87 23.29 -4.57
CA ARG A 148 3.50 23.45 -4.04
C ARG A 148 2.67 24.43 -4.87
N SER A 149 3.25 25.55 -5.30
CA SER A 149 2.52 26.59 -6.05
C SER A 149 2.08 26.15 -7.45
N LEU A 150 2.77 25.17 -8.06
CA LEU A 150 2.37 24.56 -9.33
C LEU A 150 1.06 23.76 -9.18
N LEU A 151 0.78 23.22 -8.00
CA LEU A 151 -0.38 22.35 -7.80
C LEU A 151 -1.61 23.14 -7.31
N ASP A 152 -1.41 24.27 -6.64
CA ASP A 152 -2.47 25.21 -6.26
C ASP A 152 -3.14 25.89 -7.47
N TYR A 153 -2.37 26.22 -8.51
CA TYR A 153 -2.88 26.92 -9.71
C TYR A 153 -3.69 26.03 -10.66
N VAL A 154 -3.44 24.72 -10.64
CA VAL A 154 -3.94 23.82 -11.68
C VAL A 154 -5.31 23.21 -11.33
N ASN A 155 -5.80 23.44 -10.10
CA ASN A 155 -7.13 23.03 -9.64
C ASN A 155 -8.21 24.11 -9.79
N ILE A 156 -7.94 25.19 -10.53
CA ILE A 156 -8.96 26.20 -10.89
C ILE A 156 -9.65 25.86 -12.23
N ILE A 157 -9.21 24.80 -12.92
CA ILE A 157 -9.78 24.35 -14.21
C ILE A 157 -10.49 23.01 -14.06
#